data_AF-A0A7J3VUG9-F1
#
_entry.id   AF-A0A7J3VUG9-F1
#
_cell.length_a   1.000
_cell.length_b   1.000
_cell.length_c   1.000
_cell.angle_alpha   90.00
_cell.angle_beta   90.00
_cell.angle_gamma   90.00
#
_symmetry.space_group_name_H-M   'P 1'
#
loop_
_entity.id
_entity.type
_entity.pdbx_description
1 polymer ?
#
loop_
_entity_poly.entity_id
_entity_poly.type
_entity_poly.pdbx_seq_one_letter_code
_entity_poly.pdbx_strand_id
1 'polypeptide(L)' 'MEASEQKQPAEQRTQLRWGVVHIYSSYNNIIVHLTDLTGGETIARASGGMFVDAGRLEPTPYAGMRAAAYIMEAAKAAG' A
#
# COMPACT_ATOMS: atom_id res chain seq x y z
N MET A 1 -0.13 37.46 -36.50
CA MET A 1 -0.80 36.90 -35.31
C MET A 1 -1.28 35.52 -35.69
N GLU A 2 -0.39 34.54 -35.69
CA GLU A 2 -0.76 33.13 -35.87
C GLU A 2 -0.79 32.52 -34.47
N ALA A 3 -1.98 32.05 -34.09
CA ALA A 3 -2.23 31.46 -32.80
C ALA A 3 -1.41 30.18 -32.68
N SER A 4 -0.53 30.13 -31.67
CA SER A 4 0.21 28.94 -31.30
C SER A 4 -0.75 27.91 -30.73
N GLU A 5 -1.01 26.87 -31.53
CA GLU A 5 -1.78 25.69 -31.13
C GLU A 5 -1.01 24.93 -30.04
N GLN A 6 -1.39 25.15 -28.79
CA GLN A 6 -0.88 24.39 -27.65
C GLN A 6 -1.43 22.97 -27.69
N LYS A 7 -0.61 22.02 -28.18
CA LYS A 7 -0.87 20.58 -28.02
C LYS A 7 -0.94 20.25 -26.53
N GLN A 8 -2.14 19.91 -26.07
CA GLN A 8 -2.37 19.34 -24.75
C GLN A 8 -1.49 18.08 -24.59
N PRO A 9 -0.71 17.95 -23.50
CA PRO A 9 0.08 16.75 -23.28
C PRO A 9 -0.86 15.56 -23.13
N ALA A 10 -0.61 14.50 -23.90
CA ALA A 10 -1.38 13.28 -23.87
C ALA A 10 -1.52 12.79 -22.43
N GLU A 11 -2.76 12.65 -21.95
CA GLU A 11 -3.07 11.97 -20.70
C GLU A 11 -2.33 10.64 -20.68
N GLN A 12 -1.31 10.53 -19.83
CA GLN A 12 -0.80 9.23 -19.43
C GLN A 12 -2.00 8.53 -18.82
N ARG A 13 -2.59 7.59 -19.57
CA ARG A 13 -3.59 6.67 -19.05
C ARG A 13 -2.87 5.81 -18.02
N THR A 14 -2.73 6.32 -16.79
CA THR A 14 -2.36 5.52 -15.64
C THR A 14 -3.37 4.41 -15.60
N GLN A 15 -2.96 3.20 -16.01
CA GLN A 15 -3.82 2.04 -15.91
C GLN A 15 -4.11 1.87 -14.43
N LEU A 16 -5.32 2.22 -14.02
CA LEU A 16 -5.81 2.04 -12.67
C LEU A 16 -5.78 0.55 -12.37
N ARG A 17 -4.80 0.12 -11.58
CA ARG A 17 -4.69 -1.25 -11.08
C ARG A 17 -5.40 -1.34 -9.74
N TRP A 18 -6.20 -2.38 -9.59
CA TRP A 18 -6.97 -2.63 -8.37
C TRP A 18 -6.36 -3.82 -7.64
N GLY A 19 -6.27 -3.72 -6.32
CA GLY A 19 -5.86 -4.79 -5.43
C GLY A 19 -6.69 -4.74 -4.15
N VAL A 20 -6.59 -5.79 -3.33
CA VAL A 20 -7.32 -5.91 -2.07
C VAL A 20 -6.33 -5.84 -0.91
N VAL A 21 -6.62 -4.97 0.07
CA VAL A 21 -5.84 -4.86 1.30
C VAL A 21 -6.64 -5.44 2.46
N HIS A 22 -6.16 -6.55 3.00
CA HIS A 22 -6.69 -7.18 4.19
C HIS A 22 -5.98 -6.63 5.43
N ILE A 23 -6.75 -5.95 6.28
CA ILE A 23 -6.27 -5.39 7.55
C ILE A 23 -6.87 -6.19 8.69
N TYR A 24 -6.02 -6.89 9.42
CA TYR A 24 -6.38 -7.59 10.64
C TYR A 24 -5.79 -6.86 11.84
N SER A 25 -6.66 -6.23 12.63
CA SER A 25 -6.29 -5.58 13.88
C SER A 25 -6.79 -6.39 15.05
N SER A 26 -5.88 -6.74 15.96
CA SER A 26 -6.18 -7.49 17.18
C SER A 26 -5.56 -6.80 18.39
N TYR A 27 -5.91 -7.28 19.59
CA TYR A 27 -5.33 -6.80 20.84
C TYR A 27 -3.81 -6.92 20.90
N ASN A 28 -3.24 -7.88 20.17
CA ASN A 28 -1.82 -8.22 20.28
C ASN A 28 -1.01 -7.75 19.08
N ASN A 29 -1.63 -7.58 17.90
CA ASN A 29 -0.90 -7.23 16.68
C ASN A 29 -1.82 -6.67 15.59
N ILE A 30 -1.22 -5.94 14.65
CA ILE A 30 -1.82 -5.46 13.42
C ILE A 30 -1.12 -6.15 12.26
N ILE A 31 -1.87 -6.79 11.36
CA ILE A 31 -1.34 -7.43 10.15
C ILE A 31 -2.02 -6.81 8.95
N VAL A 32 -1.20 -6.41 7.97
CA VAL A 32 -1.65 -5.86 6.69
C VAL A 32 -1.16 -6.79 5.59
N HIS A 33 -2.09 -7.24 4.75
CA HIS A 33 -1.81 -8.18 3.68
C HIS A 33 -2.43 -7.67 2.39
N LEU A 34 -1.59 -7.41 1.40
CA LEU A 34 -1.97 -6.94 0.08
C LEU A 34 -1.97 -8.13 -0.88
N THR A 35 -3.11 -8.35 -1.53
CA THR A 35 -3.30 -9.39 -2.54
C THR A 35 -3.86 -8.81 -3.83
N ASP A 36 -3.78 -9.61 -4.89
CA ASP A 36 -4.56 -9.39 -6.10
C ASP A 36 -6.07 -9.59 -5.84
N LEU A 37 -6.89 -9.33 -6.84
CA LEU A 37 -8.34 -9.45 -6.75
C LEU A 37 -8.81 -10.90 -6.54
N THR A 38 -8.03 -11.89 -6.98
CA THR A 38 -8.38 -13.31 -6.80
C THR A 38 -8.01 -13.82 -5.42
N GLY A 39 -7.10 -13.13 -4.72
CA GLY A 39 -6.54 -13.57 -3.43
C GLY A 39 -5.53 -14.72 -3.58
N GLY A 40 -5.20 -15.12 -4.82
CA GLY A 40 -4.25 -16.20 -5.10
C GLY A 40 -2.79 -15.74 -5.04
N GLU A 41 -2.53 -14.45 -5.26
CA GLU A 41 -1.19 -13.88 -5.24
C GLU A 41 -1.04 -12.85 -4.12
N THR A 42 0.04 -12.98 -3.35
CA THR A 42 0.42 -12.00 -2.33
C THR A 42 1.45 -11.05 -2.89
N ILE A 43 1.09 -9.77 -2.96
CA ILE A 43 1.99 -8.71 -3.44
C ILE A 43 2.90 -8.26 -2.29
N ALA A 44 2.33 -8.03 -1.11
CA ALA A 44 3.09 -7.59 0.06
C ALA A 44 2.38 -7.98 1.36
N ARG A 45 3.16 -8.20 2.42
CA ARG A 45 2.64 -8.48 3.76
C ARG A 45 3.51 -7.81 4.82
N ALA A 46 2.87 -7.21 5.81
CA ALA A 46 3.52 -6.53 6.91
C ALA A 46 2.78 -6.78 8.23
N SER A 47 3.50 -6.80 9.34
CA SER A 47 2.91 -6.81 10.68
C SER A 47 3.47 -5.67 11.52
N GLY A 48 2.74 -5.29 12.58
CA GLY A 48 3.18 -4.27 13.53
C GLY A 48 4.52 -4.63 14.15
N GLY A 49 4.72 -5.91 14.50
CA GLY A 49 5.97 -6.44 15.06
C GLY A 49 7.20 -6.35 14.16
N MET A 50 7.05 -6.10 12.85
CA MET A 50 8.21 -5.86 11.98
C MET A 50 8.85 -4.48 12.20
N PHE A 51 8.14 -3.55 12.83
CA PHE A 51 8.56 -2.15 12.98
C PHE A 51 8.75 -1.71 14.43
N VAL A 52 8.65 -2.63 15.38
CA VAL A 52 8.82 -2.38 16.81
C VAL A 52 9.64 -3.48 17.45
N ASP A 53 10.47 -3.13 18.43
CA ASP A 53 11.35 -4.11 19.10
C ASP A 53 10.68 -4.82 20.28
N ALA A 54 9.60 -4.26 20.81
CA ALA A 54 8.89 -4.78 21.98
C ALA A 54 7.50 -5.28 21.62
N GLY A 55 7.16 -6.53 22.00
CA GLY A 55 5.87 -7.15 21.68
C GLY A 55 4.64 -6.36 22.16
N ARG A 56 4.77 -5.61 23.27
CA ARG A 56 3.71 -4.71 23.77
C ARG A 56 3.37 -3.55 22.81
N LEU A 57 4.26 -3.24 21.87
CA LEU A 57 4.09 -2.14 20.91
C LEU A 57 3.50 -2.60 19.58
N GLU A 58 3.37 -3.91 19.36
CA GLU A 58 2.80 -4.49 18.13
C GLU A 58 1.38 -4.01 17.78
N PRO A 59 0.45 -3.83 18.74
CA PRO A 59 -0.91 -3.37 18.43
C PRO A 59 -1.01 -1.83 18.40
N THR A 60 0.10 -1.10 18.51
CA THR A 60 0.05 0.36 18.61
C THR A 60 -0.29 1.01 17.27
N PRO A 61 -0.96 2.18 17.27
CA PRO A 61 -1.22 2.94 16.05
C PRO A 61 0.05 3.27 15.27
N TYR A 62 1.17 3.49 15.97
CA TYR A 62 2.47 3.73 15.34
C TYR A 62 2.92 2.52 14.50
N ALA A 63 2.90 1.32 15.08
CA ALA A 63 3.27 0.09 14.38
C ALA A 63 2.37 -0.15 13.15
N GLY A 64 1.06 0.08 13.29
CA GLY A 64 0.11 -0.01 12.19
C GLY A 64 0.39 0.98 11.05
N MET A 65 0.68 2.24 11.36
CA MET A 65 1.03 3.25 10.35
C MET A 65 2.32 2.88 9.61
N ARG A 66 3.33 2.36 10.31
CA ARG A 66 4.59 1.90 9.69
C ARG A 66 4.35 0.72 8.75
N ALA A 67 3.52 -0.25 9.17
CA ALA A 67 3.14 -1.37 8.33
C ALA A 67 2.37 -0.92 7.07
N ALA A 68 1.44 0.03 7.21
CA ALA A 68 0.72 0.60 6.07
C ALA A 68 1.66 1.33 5.09
N ALA A 69 2.59 2.14 5.59
CA ALA A 69 3.55 2.85 4.75
C ALA A 69 4.45 1.88 3.97
N TYR A 70 4.89 0.78 4.59
CA TYR A 70 5.66 -0.25 3.92
C TYR A 70 4.88 -0.94 2.79
N ILE A 71 3.62 -1.30 3.05
CA ILE A 71 2.75 -1.91 2.02
C ILE A 71 2.51 -0.94 0.87
N MET A 72 2.31 0.35 1.16
CA MET A 72 2.15 1.39 0.13
C MET A 72 3.37 1.51 -0.77
N GLU A 73 4.58 1.48 -0.21
CA GLU A 73 5.82 1.54 -1.00
C GLU A 73 5.99 0.28 -1.86
N ALA A 74 5.68 -0.90 -1.29
CA ALA A 74 5.69 -2.16 -2.04
C ALA A 74 4.65 -2.16 -3.18
N ALA A 75 3.45 -1.64 -2.95
CA ALA A 75 2.41 -1.52 -3.97
C ALA A 75 2.83 -0.59 -5.11
N LYS A 76 3.44 0.56 -4.77
CA LYS A 76 3.95 1.52 -5.76
C LYS A 76 5.10 0.95 -6.60
N ALA A 77 5.95 0.12 -6.00
CA ALA A 77 7.02 -0.57 -6.72
C ALA A 77 6.49 -1.67 -7.65
N ALA A 78 5.36 -2.29 -7.30
CA ALA A 78 4.75 -3.38 -8.07
C ALA A 78 3.96 -2.89 -9.31
N GLY A 79 3.52 -1.62 -9.36
CA GLY A 79 2.92 -1.02 -10.56
C GLY A 79 1.85 0.03 -10.28
#